data_AF-A0A350XQ74-F1
#
_entry.id   AF-A0A350XQ74-F1
#
_cell.length_a   1.000
_cell.length_b   1.000
_cell.length_c   1.000
_cell.angle_alpha   90.00
_cell.angle_beta   90.00
_cell.angle_gamma   90.00
#
_symmetry.space_group_name_H-M   'P 1'
#
loop_
_entity.id
_entity.type
_entity.pdbx_description
1 polymer ?
#
loop_
_entity_poly.entity_id
_entity_poly.type
_entity_poly.pdbx_seq_one_letter_code
_entity_poly.pdbx_strand_id
1 'polypeptide(L)'
;MRVPTDATLLALRLTLAIVFLGHGWRHARHLSRTAAWAGSIGLRRPRYQAMTMAYGELAIGLGLGLGLATAAAAAGAVAMMAVAFWTVHRRAGFFVSARPDEGWEYVFVVAVVAVSVATLGAGEWSLDHVLGWSGPTSGRAGALIATSGLVLAAGHLAAYYRRVP
;
A
#
# COMPACT_ATOMS: atom_id res chain seq x y z
N MET A 1 -21.94 -2.07 13.29
CA MET A 1 -22.03 -0.76 12.61
C MET A 1 -23.40 -0.68 11.93
N ARG A 2 -23.79 0.44 11.31
CA ARG A 2 -25.00 0.44 10.47
C ARG A 2 -24.63 -0.11 9.09
N VAL A 3 -25.50 -0.91 8.47
CA VAL A 3 -25.30 -1.52 7.13
C VAL A 3 -24.72 -0.56 6.07
N PRO A 4 -25.13 0.73 5.98
CA PRO A 4 -24.53 1.68 5.03
C PRO A 4 -23.03 1.94 5.25
N THR A 5 -22.58 1.95 6.51
CA THR A 5 -21.18 2.15 6.87
C THR A 5 -20.34 0.93 6.48
N ASP A 6 -20.85 -0.28 6.72
CA ASP A 6 -20.14 -1.52 6.37
C ASP A 6 -20.02 -1.70 4.85
N ALA A 7 -21.07 -1.36 4.09
CA ALA A 7 -21.00 -1.34 2.63
C ALA A 7 -19.98 -0.32 2.11
N THR A 8 -19.90 0.86 2.74
CA THR A 8 -18.91 1.90 2.39
C THR A 8 -17.48 1.43 2.68
N LEU A 9 -17.25 0.79 3.83
CA LEU A 9 -15.94 0.24 4.17
C LEU A 9 -15.53 -0.89 3.22
N LEU A 10 -16.47 -1.77 2.85
CA LEU A 10 -16.20 -2.79 1.84
C LEU A 10 -15.82 -2.15 0.50
N ALA A 11 -16.55 -1.12 0.05
CA ALA A 11 -16.25 -0.43 -1.20
C ALA A 11 -14.85 0.21 -1.20
N LEU A 12 -14.46 0.86 -0.10
CA LEU A 12 -13.11 1.42 0.06
C LEU A 12 -12.04 0.31 0.04
N ARG A 13 -12.26 -0.78 0.76
CA ARG A 13 -11.36 -1.94 0.80
C ARG A 13 -11.19 -2.58 -0.57
N LEU A 14 -12.28 -2.82 -1.30
CA LEU A 14 -12.24 -3.40 -2.64
C LEU A 14 -11.58 -2.47 -3.65
N THR A 15 -11.78 -1.16 -3.52
CA THR A 15 -11.11 -0.16 -4.37
C THR A 15 -9.59 -0.27 -4.22
N LEU A 16 -9.08 -0.25 -2.98
CA LEU A 16 -7.66 -0.45 -2.72
C LEU A 16 -7.19 -1.83 -3.18
N ALA A 17 -7.99 -2.88 -2.92
CA ALA A 17 -7.66 -4.24 -3.32
C ALA A 17 -7.45 -4.36 -4.84
N ILE A 18 -8.34 -3.79 -5.65
CA ILE A 18 -8.23 -3.81 -7.11
C ILE A 18 -6.93 -3.12 -7.56
N VAL A 19 -6.61 -1.96 -6.99
CA VAL A 19 -5.38 -1.22 -7.30
C VAL A 19 -4.15 -2.08 -7.01
N PHE A 20 -4.03 -2.59 -5.79
CA PHE A 20 -2.87 -3.37 -5.37
C PHE A 20 -2.77 -4.72 -6.10
N LEU A 21 -3.89 -5.43 -6.30
CA LEU A 21 -3.89 -6.69 -7.06
C LEU A 21 -3.49 -6.47 -8.52
N GLY A 22 -4.00 -5.42 -9.15
CA GLY A 22 -3.66 -5.08 -10.54
C GLY A 22 -2.17 -4.77 -10.71
N HIS A 23 -1.61 -3.95 -9.82
CA HIS A 23 -0.18 -3.64 -9.82
C HIS A 23 0.67 -4.88 -9.52
N GLY A 24 0.35 -5.61 -8.45
CA GLY A 24 1.09 -6.79 -8.02
C GLY A 24 1.10 -7.89 -9.08
N TRP A 25 -0.04 -8.12 -9.74
CA TRP A 25 -0.16 -9.05 -10.87
C TRP A 25 0.72 -8.65 -12.05
N ARG A 26 0.72 -7.36 -12.41
CA ARG A 26 1.58 -6.83 -13.48
C ARG A 26 3.07 -7.02 -13.14
N HIS A 27 3.47 -6.75 -11.90
CA HIS A 27 4.85 -6.95 -11.45
C HIS A 27 5.24 -8.44 -11.44
N ALA A 28 4.35 -9.33 -10.98
CA ALA A 28 4.56 -10.78 -10.95
C ALA A 28 4.76 -11.37 -12.36
N ARG A 29 4.00 -10.89 -13.36
CA ARG A 29 4.15 -11.34 -14.75
C ARG A 29 5.45 -10.87 -15.42
N HIS A 30 6.10 -9.85 -14.87
CA HIS A 30 7.25 -9.20 -15.49
C HIS A 30 8.41 -8.98 -14.51
N LEU A 31 8.69 -9.95 -13.64
CA LEU A 31 9.69 -9.83 -12.57
C LEU A 31 11.06 -9.34 -13.03
N SER A 32 11.59 -9.84 -14.16
CA SER A 32 12.89 -9.39 -14.69
C SER A 32 12.87 -7.92 -15.11
N ARG A 33 11.78 -7.45 -15.71
CA ARG A 33 11.59 -6.04 -16.10
C ARG A 33 11.42 -5.17 -14.86
N THR A 34 10.61 -5.61 -13.89
CA THR A 34 10.43 -4.94 -12.60
C THR A 34 11.76 -4.82 -11.86
N ALA A 35 12.60 -5.86 -11.89
CA ALA A 35 13.92 -5.83 -11.26
C ALA A 35 14.84 -4.81 -11.96
N ALA A 36 14.88 -4.79 -13.28
CA ALA A 36 15.65 -3.77 -14.00
C ALA A 36 15.20 -2.34 -13.65
N TRP A 37 13.89 -2.10 -13.65
CA TRP A 37 13.29 -0.81 -13.28
C TRP A 37 13.55 -0.41 -11.82
N ALA A 38 13.39 -1.34 -10.87
CA ALA A 38 13.72 -1.09 -9.46
C ALA A 38 15.19 -0.66 -9.31
N GLY A 39 16.08 -1.29 -10.07
CA GLY A 39 17.49 -0.90 -10.14
C GLY A 39 17.72 0.51 -10.66
N SER A 40 16.97 0.94 -11.69
CA SER A 40 17.10 2.27 -12.30
C SER A 40 16.59 3.41 -11.43
N ILE A 41 15.59 3.15 -10.57
CA ILE A 41 15.07 4.15 -9.61
C ILE A 41 15.84 4.18 -8.28
N GLY A 42 16.99 3.48 -8.20
CA GLY A 42 17.90 3.55 -7.06
C GLY A 42 17.67 2.51 -5.97
N LEU A 43 16.78 1.53 -6.16
CA LEU A 43 16.65 0.43 -5.21
C LEU A 43 17.79 -0.60 -5.41
N ARG A 44 18.36 -1.04 -4.29
CA ARG A 44 19.39 -2.08 -4.18
C ARG A 44 18.72 -3.45 -4.12
N ARG A 45 19.48 -4.48 -4.52
CA ARG A 45 19.01 -5.87 -4.66
C ARG A 45 17.76 -5.98 -5.54
N PRO A 46 17.86 -5.66 -6.84
CA PRO A 46 16.67 -5.40 -7.66
C PRO A 46 15.73 -6.61 -7.84
N ARG A 47 16.28 -7.84 -7.83
CA ARG A 47 15.45 -9.06 -7.81
C ARG A 47 14.59 -9.16 -6.56
N TYR A 48 15.16 -8.88 -5.39
CA TYR A 48 14.41 -8.86 -4.13
C TYR A 48 13.30 -7.81 -4.18
N GLN A 49 13.62 -6.60 -4.67
CA GLN A 49 12.64 -5.51 -4.81
C GLN A 49 11.49 -5.88 -5.74
N ALA A 50 11.76 -6.53 -6.87
CA ALA A 50 10.72 -7.01 -7.77
C ALA A 50 9.78 -8.03 -7.12
N MET A 51 10.33 -8.95 -6.32
CA MET A 51 9.52 -9.92 -5.57
C MET A 51 8.69 -9.21 -4.48
N THR A 52 9.27 -8.24 -3.77
CA THR A 52 8.56 -7.46 -2.75
C THR A 52 7.44 -6.62 -3.35
N MET A 53 7.66 -5.97 -4.49
CA MET A 53 6.61 -5.25 -5.23
C MET A 53 5.51 -6.23 -5.65
N ALA A 54 5.85 -7.29 -6.39
CA ALA A 54 4.88 -8.24 -6.90
C ALA A 54 4.04 -8.90 -5.79
N TYR A 55 4.69 -9.62 -4.86
CA TYR A 55 3.97 -10.39 -3.85
C TYR A 55 3.46 -9.53 -2.69
N GLY A 56 4.16 -8.44 -2.37
CA GLY A 56 3.70 -7.51 -1.34
C GLY A 56 2.42 -6.81 -1.76
N GLU A 57 2.34 -6.31 -3.00
CA GLU A 57 1.11 -5.69 -3.50
C GLU A 57 -0.03 -6.71 -3.60
N LEU A 58 0.24 -7.94 -4.06
CA LEU A 58 -0.77 -9.00 -4.04
C LEU A 58 -1.27 -9.30 -2.62
N ALA A 59 -0.36 -9.41 -1.64
CA ALA A 59 -0.72 -9.68 -0.25
C ALA A 59 -1.53 -8.53 0.37
N ILE A 60 -1.15 -7.27 0.11
CA ILE A 60 -1.90 -6.08 0.53
C ILE A 60 -3.30 -6.10 -0.08
N GLY A 61 -3.40 -6.36 -1.38
CA GLY A 61 -4.68 -6.38 -2.08
C GLY A 61 -5.61 -7.47 -1.56
N LEU A 62 -5.10 -8.68 -1.34
CA LEU A 62 -5.86 -9.78 -0.74
C LEU A 62 -6.27 -9.47 0.71
N GLY A 63 -5.34 -8.96 1.52
CA GLY A 63 -5.62 -8.59 2.91
C GLY A 63 -6.71 -7.54 3.03
N LEU A 64 -6.65 -6.47 2.24
CA LEU A 64 -7.68 -5.44 2.22
C LEU A 64 -9.01 -5.97 1.66
N GLY A 65 -8.97 -6.68 0.53
CA GLY A 65 -10.18 -7.19 -0.13
C GLY A 65 -10.98 -8.14 0.75
N LEU A 66 -10.31 -9.10 1.38
CA LEU A 66 -10.91 -10.04 2.33
C LEU A 66 -11.21 -9.38 3.70
N GLY A 67 -10.60 -8.23 3.98
CA GLY A 67 -10.62 -7.60 5.29
C GLY A 67 -9.96 -8.50 6.34
N LEU A 68 -8.80 -9.06 6.00
CA LEU A 68 -7.97 -9.91 6.85
C LEU A 68 -6.68 -9.16 7.21
N ALA A 69 -6.43 -9.01 8.51
CA ALA A 69 -5.37 -8.18 9.06
C ALA A 69 -5.40 -6.76 8.46
N THR A 70 -6.59 -6.15 8.38
CA THR A 70 -6.88 -4.93 7.61
C THR A 70 -5.94 -3.79 7.96
N ALA A 71 -5.70 -3.55 9.26
CA ALA A 71 -4.80 -2.49 9.70
C ALA A 71 -3.33 -2.77 9.29
N ALA A 72 -2.89 -4.02 9.31
CA ALA A 72 -1.54 -4.41 8.87
C ALA A 72 -1.40 -4.34 7.34
N ALA A 73 -2.42 -4.76 6.59
CA ALA A 73 -2.44 -4.61 5.13
C ALA A 73 -2.40 -3.13 4.73
N ALA A 74 -3.14 -2.26 5.45
CA ALA A 74 -3.06 -0.82 5.30
C ALA A 74 -1.67 -0.26 5.63
N ALA A 75 -0.98 -0.78 6.65
CA ALA A 75 0.41 -0.42 6.94
C ALA A 75 1.36 -0.77 5.79
N GLY A 76 1.18 -1.94 5.18
CA GLY A 76 1.90 -2.34 3.96
C GLY A 76 1.63 -1.40 2.79
N ALA A 77 0.36 -1.02 2.58
CA ALA A 77 -0.02 -0.04 1.56
C ALA A 77 0.67 1.31 1.77
N VAL A 78 0.61 1.86 3.00
CA VAL A 78 1.29 3.11 3.37
C VAL A 78 2.80 3.01 3.14
N ALA A 79 3.41 1.88 3.52
CA ALA A 79 4.85 1.67 3.31
C ALA A 79 5.23 1.70 1.83
N MET A 80 4.49 0.98 0.98
CA MET A 80 4.73 0.98 -0.46
C MET A 80 4.51 2.34 -1.11
N MET A 81 3.45 3.04 -0.73
CA MET A 81 3.18 4.40 -1.24
C MET A 81 4.27 5.39 -0.82
N ALA A 82 4.79 5.30 0.41
CA ALA A 82 5.88 6.15 0.87
C ALA A 82 7.20 5.84 0.15
N VAL A 83 7.52 4.56 -0.09
CA VAL A 83 8.69 4.17 -0.91
C VAL A 83 8.51 4.69 -2.34
N ALA A 84 7.35 4.48 -2.97
CA ALA A 84 7.07 4.94 -4.33
C ALA A 84 7.12 6.48 -4.45
N PHE A 85 6.54 7.19 -3.48
CA PHE A 85 6.67 8.64 -3.37
C PHE A 85 8.14 9.05 -3.39
N TRP A 86 8.94 8.43 -2.51
CA TRP A 86 10.34 8.78 -2.42
C TRP A 86 11.07 8.45 -3.73
N THR A 87 10.98 7.23 -4.26
CA THR A 87 11.83 6.78 -5.37
C THR A 87 11.42 7.31 -6.74
N VAL A 88 10.14 7.60 -6.95
CA VAL A 88 9.58 7.95 -8.26
C VAL A 88 8.97 9.35 -8.24
N HIS A 89 8.00 9.61 -7.36
CA HIS A 89 7.07 10.74 -7.54
C HIS A 89 7.53 12.06 -6.92
N ARG A 90 8.44 12.06 -5.93
CA ARG A 90 8.77 13.27 -5.13
C ARG A 90 9.28 14.46 -5.95
N ARG A 91 9.89 14.21 -7.13
CA ARG A 91 10.45 15.25 -8.01
C ARG A 91 9.51 15.66 -9.15
N ALA A 92 8.44 14.91 -9.39
CA ALA A 92 7.51 15.10 -10.50
C ALA A 92 6.41 16.13 -10.23
N GLY A 93 6.38 16.73 -9.04
CA GLY A 93 5.31 17.64 -8.63
C GLY A 93 4.04 16.91 -8.20
N PHE A 94 2.94 17.64 -8.05
CA PHE A 94 1.70 17.11 -7.47
C PHE A 94 0.93 16.21 -8.45
N PHE A 95 0.65 16.70 -9.66
CA PHE A 95 -0.36 16.10 -10.54
C PHE A 95 0.07 14.77 -11.15
N VAL A 96 -0.82 13.77 -11.08
CA VAL A 96 -0.59 12.46 -11.72
C VAL A 96 -0.42 12.56 -13.25
N SER A 97 -0.92 13.63 -13.87
CA SER A 97 -0.78 13.90 -15.30
C SER A 97 0.57 14.50 -15.71
N ALA A 98 1.46 14.79 -14.74
CA ALA A 98 2.80 15.31 -15.01
C ALA A 98 3.59 14.37 -15.93
N ARG A 99 4.52 14.96 -16.70
CA ARG A 99 5.39 14.27 -17.66
C ARG A 99 6.83 14.77 -17.51
N PRO A 100 7.85 13.94 -17.75
CA PRO A 100 7.77 12.53 -18.18
C PRO A 100 7.31 11.56 -17.08
N ASP A 101 7.47 11.94 -15.80
CA ASP A 101 7.07 11.16 -14.64
C ASP A 101 5.75 11.69 -14.05
N GLU A 102 4.92 10.77 -13.54
CA GLU A 102 3.64 11.10 -12.89
C GLU A 102 3.88 11.67 -11.48
N GLY A 103 3.13 12.70 -11.09
CA GLY A 103 3.22 13.34 -9.78
C GLY A 103 2.71 12.48 -8.62
N TRP A 104 2.80 13.01 -7.39
CA TRP A 104 2.55 12.24 -6.17
C TRP A 104 1.09 12.15 -5.70
N GLU A 105 0.17 12.86 -6.33
CA GLU A 105 -1.26 12.92 -5.96
C GLU A 105 -1.86 11.52 -5.73
N TYR A 106 -1.64 10.60 -6.66
CA TYR A 106 -2.24 9.27 -6.59
C TYR A 106 -1.72 8.45 -5.40
N VAL A 107 -0.39 8.40 -5.19
CA VAL A 107 0.20 7.64 -4.07
C VAL A 107 -0.18 8.24 -2.71
N PHE A 108 -0.36 9.56 -2.63
CA PHE A 108 -0.87 10.22 -1.44
C PHE A 108 -2.32 9.84 -1.14
N VAL A 109 -3.20 9.89 -2.14
CA VAL A 109 -4.61 9.49 -1.97
C VAL A 109 -4.71 8.03 -1.51
N VAL A 110 -3.98 7.12 -2.15
CA VAL A 110 -3.96 5.70 -1.76
C VAL A 110 -3.52 5.52 -0.31
N ALA A 111 -2.45 6.20 0.12
CA ALA A 111 -1.96 6.12 1.50
C ALA A 111 -2.99 6.65 2.52
N VAL A 112 -3.60 7.80 2.24
CA VAL A 112 -4.61 8.42 3.13
C VAL A 112 -5.86 7.54 3.22
N VAL A 113 -6.32 6.97 2.11
CA VAL A 113 -7.47 6.04 2.11
C VAL A 113 -7.14 4.77 2.89
N ALA A 114 -5.92 4.22 2.77
CA ALA A 114 -5.49 3.07 3.57
C ALA A 114 -5.50 3.37 5.08
N VAL A 115 -4.97 4.52 5.50
CA VAL A 115 -5.04 4.97 6.91
C VAL A 115 -6.49 5.15 7.36
N SER A 116 -7.34 5.73 6.50
CA SER A 116 -8.76 5.95 6.80
C SER A 116 -9.49 4.62 7.00
N VAL A 117 -9.28 3.63 6.13
CA VAL A 117 -9.84 2.27 6.28
C VAL A 117 -9.40 1.63 7.59
N ALA A 118 -8.10 1.68 7.92
CA ALA A 118 -7.61 1.11 9.19
C ALA A 118 -8.18 1.83 10.42
N THR A 119 -8.35 3.16 10.34
CA THR A 119 -8.91 3.99 11.41
C THR A 119 -10.39 3.69 11.63
N LEU A 120 -11.17 3.56 10.55
CA LEU A 120 -12.59 3.21 10.62
C LEU A 120 -12.81 1.73 11.00
N GLY A 121 -11.83 0.87 10.73
CA GLY A 121 -11.86 -0.56 11.00
C GLY A 121 -12.29 -1.39 9.78
N ALA A 122 -12.18 -2.71 9.92
CA ALA A 122 -12.42 -3.65 8.82
C ALA A 122 -13.89 -3.73 8.35
N GLY A 123 -14.85 -3.33 9.20
CA GLY A 123 -16.29 -3.49 9.00
C GLY A 123 -16.77 -4.92 9.27
N GLU A 124 -18.08 -5.11 9.38
CA GLU A 124 -18.69 -6.42 9.69
C GLU A 124 -18.51 -7.44 8.54
N TRP A 125 -18.41 -6.96 7.30
CA TRP A 125 -18.17 -7.79 6.11
C TRP A 125 -16.68 -8.05 5.88
N SER A 126 -15.98 -8.50 6.92
CA SER A 126 -14.54 -8.76 6.90
C SER A 126 -14.18 -10.04 7.66
N LEU A 127 -13.07 -10.68 7.28
CA LEU A 127 -12.55 -11.80 8.05
C LEU A 127 -12.08 -11.36 9.44
N ASP A 128 -11.58 -10.14 9.61
CA ASP A 128 -11.25 -9.57 10.92
C ASP A 128 -12.46 -9.50 11.86
N HIS A 129 -13.66 -9.29 11.33
CA HIS A 129 -14.88 -9.35 12.15
C HIS A 129 -15.19 -10.78 12.58
N VAL A 130 -15.16 -11.72 11.63
CA VAL A 130 -15.38 -13.15 11.90
C VAL A 130 -14.37 -13.70 12.92
N LEU A 131 -13.12 -13.24 12.87
CA LEU A 131 -12.04 -13.63 13.78
C LEU A 131 -11.98 -12.83 15.08
N GLY A 132 -12.83 -11.81 15.24
CA GLY A 132 -12.83 -10.94 16.43
C GLY A 132 -11.66 -9.94 16.52
N TRP A 133 -10.90 -9.73 15.44
CA TRP A 133 -9.77 -8.80 15.38
C TRP A 133 -10.19 -7.34 15.08
N SER A 134 -11.39 -7.16 14.54
CA SER A 134 -11.90 -5.85 14.10
C SER A 134 -11.94 -4.79 15.21
N GLY A 135 -12.26 -5.17 16.46
CA GLY A 135 -12.31 -4.25 17.59
C GLY A 135 -10.93 -3.68 17.96
N PRO A 136 -9.97 -4.52 18.41
CA PRO A 136 -8.66 -4.08 18.89
C PRO A 136 -7.80 -3.34 17.86
N THR A 137 -8.06 -3.55 16.56
CA THR A 137 -7.24 -3.00 15.46
C THR A 137 -7.88 -1.81 14.74
N SER A 138 -8.93 -1.21 15.32
CA SER A 138 -9.63 -0.04 14.76
C SER A 138 -9.35 1.25 15.55
N GLY A 139 -9.93 2.37 15.12
CA GLY A 139 -9.80 3.67 15.77
C GLY A 139 -8.34 4.14 15.83
N ARG A 140 -7.90 4.57 17.02
CA ARG A 140 -6.53 5.02 17.25
C ARG A 140 -5.51 3.91 17.02
N ALA A 141 -5.82 2.66 17.41
CA ALA A 141 -4.92 1.53 17.21
C ALA A 141 -4.73 1.26 15.72
N GLY A 142 -5.82 1.21 14.95
CA GLY A 142 -5.77 1.06 13.49
C GLY A 142 -4.98 2.17 12.80
N ALA A 143 -5.20 3.43 13.19
CA ALA A 143 -4.44 4.56 12.67
C ALA A 143 -2.93 4.43 12.96
N LEU A 144 -2.54 4.05 14.17
CA LEU A 144 -1.14 3.86 14.57
C LEU A 144 -0.50 2.69 13.81
N ILE A 145 -1.21 1.57 13.65
CA ILE A 145 -0.72 0.42 12.88
C ILE A 145 -0.51 0.84 11.42
N ALA A 146 -1.49 1.48 10.78
CA ALA A 146 -1.36 1.89 9.38
C ALA A 146 -0.22 2.90 9.18
N THR A 147 -0.11 3.89 10.07
CA THR A 147 0.95 4.92 9.98
C THR A 147 2.34 4.36 10.33
N SER A 148 2.44 3.24 11.04
CA SER A 148 3.72 2.52 11.19
C SER A 148 4.35 2.09 9.86
N GLY A 149 3.55 2.02 8.78
CA GLY A 149 4.04 1.87 7.42
C GLY A 149 5.09 2.91 7.00
N LEU A 150 5.04 4.14 7.54
CA LEU A 150 6.06 5.16 7.31
C LEU A 150 7.42 4.76 7.91
N VAL A 151 7.41 4.12 9.09
CA VAL A 151 8.62 3.59 9.73
C VAL A 151 9.18 2.43 8.92
N LEU A 152 8.32 1.54 8.43
CA LEU A 152 8.71 0.44 7.53
C LEU A 152 9.33 0.98 6.23
N ALA A 153 8.72 2.00 5.63
CA ALA A 153 9.26 2.65 4.43
C ALA A 153 10.62 3.30 4.69
N ALA A 154 10.76 4.05 5.80
CA ALA A 154 12.01 4.68 6.18
C ALA A 154 13.13 3.63 6.39
N GLY A 155 12.83 2.53 7.10
CA GLY A 155 13.75 1.42 7.28
C GLY A 155 14.14 0.74 5.96
N HIS A 156 13.15 0.52 5.07
CA HIS A 156 13.39 -0.06 3.75
C HIS A 156 14.27 0.84 2.88
N LEU A 157 13.99 2.14 2.85
CA LEU A 157 14.80 3.12 2.13
C LEU A 157 16.21 3.21 2.71
N ALA A 158 16.37 3.23 4.04
CA ALA A 158 17.69 3.25 4.67
C ALA A 158 18.52 2.00 4.30
N ALA A 159 17.89 0.83 4.26
CA ALA A 159 18.57 -0.43 3.94
C ALA A 159 18.84 -0.61 2.43
N TYR A 160 17.91 -0.17 1.58
CA TYR A 160 17.88 -0.56 0.17
C TYR A 160 17.90 0.60 -0.83
N TYR A 161 17.90 1.86 -0.43
CA TYR A 161 17.98 2.97 -1.39
C TYR A 161 19.42 3.44 -1.61
N ARG A 162 19.71 3.89 -2.83
CA ARG A 162 20.86 4.74 -3.16
C ARG A 162 20.36 5.92 -3.98
N ARG A 163 20.98 7.08 -3.82
CA ARG A 163 20.71 8.21 -4.71
C ARG A 163 21.11 7.83 -6.14
N VAL A 164 20.22 8.09 -7.08
CA VAL A 164 20.50 8.05 -8.51
C VAL A 164 20.82 9.48 -8.93
N PRO A 165 21.85 9.69 -9.77
CA PRO A 165 22.18 11.00 -10.34
C PRO A 165 20.94 11.69 -10.94
#